data_AF-A0A372R4X1-F1
#
_entry.id   AF-A0A372R4X1-F1
#
_cell.length_a   1.000
_cell.length_b   1.000
_cell.length_c   1.000
_cell.angle_alpha   90.00
_cell.angle_beta   90.00
_cell.angle_gamma   90.00
#
_symmetry.space_group_name_H-M   'P 1'
#
loop_
_entity.id
_entity.type
_entity.pdbx_description
1 polymer ?
#
loop_
_entity_poly.entity_id
_entity_poly.type
_entity_poly.pdbx_seq_one_letter_code
_entity_poly.pdbx_strand_id
1 'polypeptide(L)'
;SLLLITSNCYIYETKEEILENRKEILKILIKSAPTNLREIRFFNDFNLSLEVLEEFLEKWKDRPALSILTSNPIYEGEDYKNLINKYKNNGIDSFMLEINM
;
A
#
# COMPACT_ATOMS: atom_id res chain seq x y z
N SER A 1 -10.45 10.79 -4.66
CA SER A 1 -9.65 10.50 -5.87
C SER A 1 -9.08 9.11 -5.73
N LEU A 2 -8.88 8.45 -6.87
CA LEU A 2 -8.30 7.12 -7.01
C LEU A 2 -6.86 7.25 -7.49
N LEU A 3 -5.93 6.51 -6.87
CA LEU A 3 -4.56 6.37 -7.35
C LEU A 3 -4.27 4.91 -7.69
N LEU A 4 -3.84 4.68 -8.93
CA LEU A 4 -3.42 3.37 -9.41
C LEU A 4 -1.89 3.29 -9.34
N ILE A 5 -1.35 2.27 -8.65
CA ILE A 5 0.10 2.02 -8.56
C ILE A 5 0.40 0.62 -9.11
N THR A 6 1.19 0.59 -10.17
CA THR A 6 1.59 -0.64 -10.86
C THR A 6 3.10 -0.82 -10.76
N SER A 7 3.57 -2.06 -10.60
CA SER A 7 4.99 -2.36 -10.83
C SER A 7 5.23 -2.59 -12.31
N ASN A 8 6.27 -1.95 -12.87
CA ASN A 8 6.69 -2.18 -14.25
C ASN A 8 7.67 -3.36 -14.28
N CYS A 9 7.22 -4.51 -14.78
CA CYS A 9 8.02 -5.74 -14.85
C CYS A 9 8.93 -5.81 -16.11
N TYR A 10 8.96 -4.76 -16.94
CA TYR A 10 9.70 -4.74 -18.21
C TYR A 10 10.87 -3.75 -18.24
N ILE A 11 11.24 -3.15 -17.10
CA ILE A 11 12.44 -2.31 -16.96
C ILE A 11 13.57 -3.20 -16.40
N TYR A 12 14.83 -2.95 -16.79
CA TYR A 12 16.02 -3.60 -16.21
C TYR A 12 16.31 -3.11 -14.78
N GLU A 13 15.30 -3.08 -13.92
CA GLU A 13 15.48 -2.74 -12.51
C GLU A 13 15.81 -4.01 -11.71
N THR A 14 16.76 -3.87 -10.80
CA THR A 14 17.02 -4.89 -9.78
C THR A 14 15.86 -4.95 -8.80
N LYS A 15 15.73 -6.08 -8.10
CA LYS A 15 14.74 -6.21 -7.01
C LYS A 15 14.89 -5.13 -5.95
N GLU A 16 16.12 -4.70 -5.66
CA GLU A 16 16.40 -3.63 -4.69
C GLU A 16 15.89 -2.28 -5.18
N GLU A 17 16.15 -1.91 -6.43
CA GLU A 17 15.65 -0.67 -7.04
C GLU A 17 14.12 -0.64 -7.06
N ILE A 18 13.49 -1.76 -7.40
CA ILE A 18 12.02 -1.88 -7.37
C ILE A 18 11.50 -1.62 -5.95
N LEU A 19 12.10 -2.23 -4.92
CA LEU A 19 11.65 -2.04 -3.53
C LEU A 19 11.87 -0.61 -3.03
N GLU A 20 13.00 0.02 -3.39
CA GLU A 20 13.27 1.41 -3.01
C GLU A 20 12.32 2.37 -3.72
N ASN A 21 12.06 2.18 -5.01
CA ASN A 21 11.09 2.99 -5.76
C ASN A 21 9.69 2.93 -5.14
N ARG A 22 9.26 1.74 -4.71
CA ARG A 22 7.96 1.56 -4.02
C ARG A 22 7.93 2.30 -2.69
N LYS A 23 9.01 2.23 -1.91
CA LYS A 23 9.15 2.96 -0.65
C LYS A 23 9.11 4.48 -0.87
N GLU A 24 9.79 4.98 -1.90
CA GLU A 24 9.80 6.40 -2.26
C GLU A 24 8.40 6.90 -2.66
N ILE A 25 7.64 6.12 -3.42
CA ILE A 25 6.24 6.47 -3.74
C ILE A 25 5.41 6.66 -2.47
N LEU A 26 5.52 5.77 -1.49
CA LEU A 26 4.80 5.90 -0.22
C LEU A 26 5.25 7.12 0.59
N LYS A 27 6.55 7.41 0.64
CA LYS A 27 7.08 8.63 1.28
C LYS A 27 6.50 9.89 0.63
N ILE A 28 6.40 9.92 -0.70
CA ILE A 28 5.80 11.04 -1.44
C ILE A 28 4.33 11.21 -1.09
N LEU A 29 3.56 10.12 -0.97
CA LEU A 29 2.16 10.17 -0.54
C LEU A 29 2.01 10.72 0.87
N ILE A 30 2.84 10.26 1.82
CA ILE A 30 2.87 10.79 3.18
C ILE A 30 3.20 12.29 3.14
N LYS A 31 4.23 12.70 2.41
CA LYS A 31 4.67 14.10 2.33
C LYS A 31 3.63 15.02 1.69
N SER A 32 2.98 14.56 0.62
CA SER A 32 1.99 15.36 -0.12
C SER A 32 0.66 15.50 0.61
N ALA A 33 0.33 14.56 1.50
CA ALA A 33 -0.89 14.58 2.31
C ALA A 33 -2.17 14.93 1.53
N PRO A 34 -2.45 14.24 0.41
CA PRO A 34 -3.61 14.53 -0.42
C PRO A 34 -4.90 14.27 0.38
N THR A 35 -5.63 15.34 0.66
CA THR A 35 -6.88 15.29 1.47
C THR A 35 -8.03 14.62 0.73
N ASN A 36 -7.94 14.52 -0.59
CA ASN A 36 -8.93 13.90 -1.45
C ASN A 36 -8.61 12.45 -1.78
N LEU A 37 -7.42 11.93 -1.47
CA LEU A 37 -7.09 10.53 -1.72
C LEU A 37 -7.97 9.66 -0.82
N ARG A 38 -8.65 8.70 -1.45
CA ARG A 38 -9.57 7.78 -0.77
C ARG A 38 -9.25 6.33 -1.08
N GLU A 39 -8.56 6.05 -2.19
CA GLU A 39 -8.25 4.70 -2.60
C GLU A 39 -6.87 4.62 -3.28
N ILE A 40 -6.09 3.61 -2.91
CA ILE A 40 -4.88 3.17 -3.60
C ILE A 40 -5.07 1.72 -4.03
N ARG A 41 -4.66 1.41 -5.26
CA ARG A 41 -4.61 0.02 -5.74
C ARG A 41 -3.17 -0.39 -6.05
N PHE A 42 -2.70 -1.44 -5.39
CA PHE A 42 -1.43 -2.12 -5.67
C PHE A 42 -1.69 -3.25 -6.68
N PHE A 43 -1.29 -3.04 -7.93
CA PHE A 43 -1.45 -4.04 -9.00
C PHE A 43 -0.15 -4.79 -9.31
N ASN A 44 -0.30 -5.94 -9.96
CA ASN A 44 0.77 -6.88 -10.32
C ASN A 44 1.51 -7.37 -9.06
N ASP A 45 2.81 -7.64 -9.18
CA ASP A 45 3.67 -8.05 -8.07
C ASP A 45 4.09 -6.89 -7.16
N PHE A 46 3.27 -5.83 -7.06
CA PHE A 46 3.54 -4.74 -6.12
C PHE A 46 3.43 -5.28 -4.69
N ASN A 47 4.58 -5.42 -4.05
CA ASN A 47 4.71 -5.80 -2.65
C ASN A 47 5.58 -4.80 -1.90
N LEU A 48 5.28 -4.73 -0.60
CA LEU A 48 6.02 -3.98 0.39
C LEU A 48 6.50 -4.97 1.45
N SER A 49 7.63 -4.67 2.10
CA SER A 49 7.92 -5.35 3.36
C SER A 49 6.88 -4.95 4.41
N LEU A 50 6.70 -5.82 5.41
CA LEU A 50 5.80 -5.57 6.54
C LEU A 50 6.15 -4.26 7.25
N GLU A 51 7.45 -4.00 7.46
CA GLU A 51 7.97 -2.78 8.09
C GLU A 51 7.60 -1.51 7.31
N VAL A 52 7.76 -1.51 5.98
CA VAL A 52 7.43 -0.36 5.14
C VAL A 52 5.92 -0.11 5.11
N LEU A 53 5.11 -1.17 5.11
CA LEU A 53 3.67 -1.04 5.21
C LEU A 53 3.25 -0.46 6.56
N GLU A 54 3.83 -0.93 7.67
CA GLU A 54 3.54 -0.42 9.01
C GLU A 54 3.91 1.06 9.15
N GLU A 55 5.10 1.45 8.68
CA GLU A 55 5.53 2.85 8.66
C GLU A 55 4.52 3.72 7.91
N PHE A 56 4.08 3.28 6.74
CA PHE A 56 3.09 4.00 5.95
C PHE A 56 1.76 4.17 6.69
N LEU A 57 1.22 3.09 7.25
CA LEU A 57 -0.06 3.11 7.96
C LEU A 57 -0.02 3.97 9.22
N GLU A 58 1.06 3.88 10.00
CA GLU A 58 1.26 4.70 11.18
C GLU A 58 1.28 6.20 10.85
N LYS A 59 1.90 6.58 9.73
CA LYS A 59 1.94 7.98 9.26
C LYS A 59 0.63 8.43 8.60
N TRP A 60 -0.22 7.49 8.19
CA TRP A 60 -1.52 7.78 7.56
C TRP A 60 -2.69 7.84 8.55
N LYS A 61 -2.52 7.33 9.77
CA LYS A 61 -3.63 7.04 10.69
C LYS A 61 -4.54 8.23 11.08
N ASP A 62 -4.00 9.45 11.07
CA ASP A 62 -4.72 10.69 11.43
C ASP A 62 -5.22 11.47 10.19
N ARG A 63 -5.25 10.81 9.02
CA ARG A 63 -5.64 11.40 7.74
C ARG A 63 -7.04 10.91 7.33
N PRO A 64 -7.64 11.52 6.30
CA PRO A 64 -8.88 11.00 5.76
C PRO A 64 -8.76 9.52 5.39
N ALA A 65 -9.87 8.82 5.62
CA ALA A 65 -10.08 7.43 5.27
C ALA A 65 -9.42 7.01 3.95
N LEU A 66 -8.59 5.97 4.03
CA LEU A 66 -7.93 5.36 2.88
C LEU A 66 -8.31 3.90 2.74
N SER A 67 -8.79 3.54 1.55
CA SER A 67 -8.94 2.16 1.11
C SER A 67 -7.68 1.71 0.36
N ILE A 68 -7.17 0.52 0.67
CA ILE A 68 -6.05 -0.08 -0.06
C ILE A 68 -6.52 -1.41 -0.63
N LEU A 69 -6.44 -1.53 -1.96
CA LEU A 69 -6.75 -2.74 -2.70
C LEU A 69 -5.47 -3.36 -3.23
N THR A 70 -5.38 -4.68 -3.19
CA THR A 70 -4.24 -5.43 -3.72
C THR A 70 -4.69 -6.79 -4.22
N SER A 71 -4.01 -7.29 -5.24
CA SER A 71 -4.17 -8.67 -5.75
C SER A 71 -3.01 -9.57 -5.35
N ASN A 72 -2.03 -9.05 -4.59
CA ASN A 72 -0.84 -9.82 -4.24
C ASN A 72 -1.10 -10.74 -3.04
N PRO A 73 -0.93 -12.07 -3.17
CA PRO A 73 -1.28 -13.02 -2.12
C PRO A 73 -0.42 -12.90 -0.85
N ILE A 74 0.72 -12.19 -0.87
CA ILE A 74 1.52 -12.01 0.35
C ILE A 74 0.73 -11.34 1.49
N TYR A 75 -0.25 -10.51 1.14
CA TYR A 75 -1.07 -9.77 2.11
C TYR A 75 -2.09 -10.70 2.81
N GLU A 76 -2.19 -11.96 2.38
CA GLU A 76 -2.94 -13.01 3.09
C GLU A 76 -2.14 -13.65 4.23
N GLY A 77 -0.83 -13.40 4.32
CA GLY A 77 0.02 -13.88 5.41
C GLY A 77 -0.46 -13.35 6.77
N GLU A 78 -0.31 -14.18 7.80
CA GLU A 78 -0.81 -13.88 9.16
C GLU A 78 -0.26 -12.56 9.70
N ASP A 79 1.04 -12.29 9.51
CA ASP A 79 1.67 -11.04 9.93
C ASP A 79 1.06 -9.80 9.25
N TYR A 80 0.78 -9.88 7.94
CA TYR A 80 0.14 -8.80 7.19
C TYR A 80 -1.31 -8.60 7.63
N LYS A 81 -2.07 -9.68 7.84
CA LYS A 81 -3.45 -9.61 8.35
C LYS A 81 -3.50 -8.99 9.74
N ASN A 82 -2.57 -9.35 10.62
CA ASN A 82 -2.46 -8.78 11.96
C ASN A 82 -2.15 -7.28 11.91
N LEU A 83 -1.21 -6.87 11.06
CA LEU A 83 -0.89 -5.46 10.84
C LEU A 83 -2.08 -4.68 10.27
N ILE A 84 -2.76 -5.21 9.26
CA ILE A 84 -3.96 -4.58 8.68
C ILE A 84 -5.05 -4.40 9.73
N ASN A 85 -5.33 -5.44 10.53
CA ASN A 85 -6.33 -5.38 11.60
C ASN A 85 -5.98 -4.35 12.67
N LYS A 86 -4.69 -4.16 12.99
CA LYS A 86 -4.21 -3.12 13.94
C LYS A 86 -4.61 -1.71 13.51
N TYR A 87 -4.67 -1.42 12.22
CA TYR A 87 -4.94 -0.07 11.69
C TYR A 87 -6.35 0.16 11.13
N LYS A 88 -7.18 -0.90 11.06
CA LYS A 88 -8.54 -0.86 10.48
C LYS A 88 -9.50 0.19 11.05
N ASN A 89 -9.27 0.68 12.27
CA ASN A 89 -10.11 1.71 12.91
C ASN A 89 -9.43 3.08 13.04
N ASN A 90 -8.24 3.25 12.48
CA ASN A 90 -7.44 4.48 12.60
C ASN A 90 -7.27 5.15 11.22
N GLY A 91 -8.36 5.58 10.58
CA GLY A 91 -8.28 6.28 9.27
C GLY A 91 -8.04 5.37 8.06
N ILE A 92 -8.12 4.04 8.24
CA ILE A 92 -8.08 3.05 7.15
C ILE A 92 -9.46 2.41 7.07
N ASP A 93 -10.32 2.89 6.16
CA ASP A 93 -11.71 2.41 6.06
C ASP A 93 -11.79 0.96 5.59
N SER A 94 -10.87 0.52 4.71
CA SER A 94 -10.81 -0.88 4.29
C SER A 94 -9.48 -1.27 3.66
N PHE A 95 -8.91 -2.39 4.08
CA PHE A 95 -8.04 -3.19 3.20
C PHE A 95 -8.88 -4.28 2.56
N MET A 96 -8.95 -4.31 1.23
CA MET A 96 -9.67 -5.34 0.50
C MET A 96 -8.72 -6.08 -0.43
N LEU A 97 -8.75 -7.40 -0.36
CA LEU A 97 -8.12 -8.25 -1.37
C LEU A 97 -9.09 -8.30 -2.55
N GLU A 98 -8.69 -7.77 -3.72
CA GLU A 98 -9.38 -8.08 -4.96
C GLU A 98 -8.92 -9.49 -5.39
N ILE A 99 -9.73 -10.50 -5.09
CA ILE A 99 -9.56 -11.84 -5.65
C ILE A 99 -9.98 -11.73 -7.13
N ASN A 100 -8.98 -11.74 -8.02
CA ASN A 100 -9.02 -11.65 -9.48
C ASN A 100 -10.40 -11.78 -10.15
N MET A 101 -10.69 -10.83 -11.07
CA MET A 101 -11.52 -11.06 -12.25
C MET A 101 -10.64 -11.35 -13.45
#